data_AF-A0A420Y6K1-F1
#
_entry.id   AF-A0A420Y6K1-F1
#
_cell.length_a   1.000
_cell.length_b   1.000
_cell.length_c   1.000
_cell.angle_alpha   90.00
_cell.angle_beta   90.00
_cell.angle_gamma   90.00
#
_symmetry.space_group_name_H-M   'P 1'
#
loop_
_entity.id
_entity.type
_entity.pdbx_description
1 polymer ?
#
loop_
_entity_poly.entity_id
_entity_poly.type
_entity_poly.pdbx_seq_one_letter_code
_entity_poly.pdbx_strand_id
1 'polypeptide(L)'
;MHINGSVISTINGGDVAMFTRTYITRQTDPISAIVYNCRTANAWPGDMAMSVTYVPATSSTYAIVLGCSKDSIDRISRLLSNAGTSICHPLLLPRLLVELELHRHDNLVKTGLTQVKQFVNDLLKNKTYDWKARGKKEEDMSTSTSVEQWMGICQVQNKLTSWERQLLNMADSMDELSETEFAKIVPRDPVNKDAVFRKTMQEEGAFLRDRIRVIATEYEDKIRDCQMIMESMSMATQMAHTKANMEIALHAKRDGSQMKSIAVLTMLFLPSTFVSVSDCFNKPTQV
;
A
#
# COMPACT_ATOMS: atom_id res chain seq x y z
N MET A 1 25.21 30.04 2.46
CA MET A 1 23.99 29.37 1.94
C MET A 1 23.12 29.00 3.13
N HIS A 2 22.12 29.82 3.46
CA HIS A 2 21.19 29.49 4.54
C HIS A 2 20.17 28.47 4.00
N ILE A 3 20.27 27.24 4.47
CA ILE A 3 19.28 26.19 4.19
C ILE A 3 18.06 26.48 5.05
N ASN A 4 16.89 26.55 4.43
CA ASN A 4 15.64 26.83 5.13
C ASN A 4 15.30 25.68 6.10
N GLY A 5 14.85 26.00 7.32
CA GLY A 5 14.46 25.00 8.32
C GLY A 5 13.35 24.06 7.86
N SER A 6 12.47 24.50 6.96
CA SER A 6 11.45 23.64 6.32
C SER A 6 12.06 22.55 5.43
N VAL A 7 13.18 22.83 4.76
CA VAL A 7 13.88 21.84 3.94
C VAL A 7 14.54 20.81 4.85
N ILE A 8 15.15 21.25 5.96
CA ILE A 8 15.74 20.36 6.96
C ILE A 8 14.67 19.51 7.64
N SER A 9 13.50 20.08 7.96
CA SER A 9 12.40 19.32 8.55
C SER A 9 11.76 18.34 7.56
N THR A 10 11.68 18.65 6.27
CA THR A 10 11.26 17.68 5.26
C THR A 10 12.30 16.56 5.10
N ILE A 11 13.60 16.88 5.10
CA ILE A 11 14.69 15.89 4.98
C ILE A 11 14.83 15.00 6.24
N ASN A 12 14.51 15.52 7.43
CA ASN A 12 14.52 14.75 8.67
C ASN A 12 13.15 14.18 9.06
N GLY A 13 12.10 14.60 8.36
CA GLY A 13 10.72 14.32 8.73
C GLY A 13 10.23 12.98 8.19
N GLY A 14 10.09 12.02 9.11
CA GLY A 14 9.01 11.04 9.17
C GLY A 14 8.90 9.99 8.06
N ASP A 15 8.25 8.88 8.42
CA ASP A 15 8.05 7.70 7.59
C ASP A 15 6.97 7.88 6.48
N VAL A 16 6.38 9.07 6.36
CA VAL A 16 5.17 9.35 5.57
C VAL A 16 5.46 10.34 4.45
N ALA A 17 4.88 10.09 3.27
CA ALA A 17 5.00 11.00 2.15
C ALA A 17 4.34 12.37 2.43
N MET A 18 4.99 13.44 2.00
CA MET A 18 4.60 14.82 2.33
C MET A 18 4.73 15.72 1.10
N PHE A 19 3.74 16.59 0.91
CA PHE A 19 3.84 17.75 0.05
C PHE A 19 3.47 19.01 0.86
N THR A 20 4.34 20.01 0.82
CA THR A 20 4.10 21.29 1.49
C THR A 20 4.53 22.45 0.61
N ARG A 21 3.83 23.57 0.77
CA ARG A 21 4.14 24.85 0.14
C ARG A 21 4.38 25.89 1.21
N THR A 22 5.40 26.71 1.05
CA THR A 22 5.74 27.78 2.00
C THR A 22 6.17 29.03 1.24
N TYR A 23 5.59 30.16 1.61
CA TYR A 23 6.03 31.47 1.11
C TYR A 23 7.19 31.95 1.96
N ILE A 24 8.28 32.34 1.32
CA ILE A 24 9.46 32.87 1.98
C ILE A 24 9.79 34.25 1.40
N THR A 25 10.31 35.12 2.26
CA THR A 25 10.95 36.35 1.83
C THR A 25 12.42 36.23 2.21
N ARG A 26 13.33 36.47 1.26
CA ARG A 26 14.77 36.41 1.58
C ARG A 26 15.09 37.45 2.64
N GLN A 27 15.94 37.10 3.61
CA GLN A 27 16.40 38.03 4.64
C GLN A 27 17.32 39.12 4.08
N THR A 28 18.02 38.83 2.97
CA THR A 28 18.96 39.77 2.33
C THR A 28 18.26 40.80 1.44
N ASP A 29 17.17 40.41 0.77
CA ASP A 29 16.43 41.23 -0.20
C ASP A 29 14.94 40.88 -0.11
N PRO A 30 14.01 41.84 -0.23
CA PRO A 30 12.56 41.61 -0.08
C PRO A 30 11.92 40.89 -1.28
N ILE A 31 12.65 39.96 -1.90
CA ILE A 31 12.15 39.13 -2.99
C ILE A 31 11.35 37.99 -2.37
N SER A 32 10.06 37.95 -2.70
CA SER A 32 9.18 36.82 -2.37
C SER A 32 9.56 35.62 -3.23
N ALA A 33 9.63 34.44 -2.60
CA ALA A 33 9.82 33.17 -3.27
C ALA A 33 8.85 32.14 -2.68
N ILE A 34 8.48 31.16 -3.49
CA ILE A 34 7.59 30.07 -3.13
C ILE A 34 8.42 28.79 -3.09
N VAL A 35 8.41 28.11 -1.95
CA VAL A 35 9.12 26.85 -1.76
C VAL A 35 8.11 25.71 -1.71
N TYR A 36 8.32 24.72 -2.56
CA TYR A 36 7.59 23.46 -2.58
C TYR A 36 8.51 22.35 -2.10
N ASN A 37 8.15 21.70 -1.01
CA ASN A 37 8.87 20.55 -0.49
C ASN A 37 8.05 19.30 -0.71
N CYS A 38 8.66 18.30 -1.32
CA CYS A 38 8.08 16.98 -1.57
C CYS A 38 8.96 15.93 -0.91
N ARG A 39 8.37 14.96 -0.22
CA ARG A 39 9.05 13.77 0.26
C ARG A 39 8.23 12.54 -0.08
N THR A 40 8.91 11.51 -0.58
CA THR A 40 8.30 10.21 -0.85
C THR A 40 8.47 9.28 0.35
N ALA A 41 7.63 8.25 0.46
CA ALA A 41 7.60 7.42 1.67
C ALA A 41 8.91 6.64 1.85
N ASN A 42 9.52 6.75 3.04
CA ASN A 42 10.72 6.02 3.45
C ASN A 42 10.45 4.56 3.88
N ALA A 43 9.23 4.07 3.66
CA ALA A 43 8.85 2.70 3.98
C ALA A 43 9.61 1.66 3.13
N TRP A 44 10.09 2.06 1.94
CA TRP A 44 10.81 1.19 1.02
C TRP A 44 12.04 1.89 0.44
N PRO A 45 13.09 1.15 0.05
CA PRO A 45 14.30 1.71 -0.53
C PRO A 45 14.01 2.61 -1.75
N GLY A 46 14.88 3.62 -1.91
CA GLY A 46 14.75 4.60 -3.00
C GLY A 46 13.78 5.73 -2.66
N ASP A 47 13.70 6.12 -1.39
CA ASP A 47 12.99 7.34 -1.01
C ASP A 47 13.69 8.57 -1.58
N MET A 48 12.88 9.56 -1.96
CA MET A 48 13.35 10.79 -2.56
C MET A 48 12.79 11.98 -1.80
N ALA A 49 13.61 13.00 -1.67
CA ALA A 49 13.20 14.29 -1.15
C ALA A 49 13.54 15.37 -2.18
N MET A 50 12.61 16.28 -2.40
CA MET A 50 12.75 17.36 -3.35
C MET A 50 12.36 18.68 -2.69
N SER A 51 13.15 19.71 -2.94
CA SER A 51 12.78 21.08 -2.62
C SER A 51 12.90 21.91 -3.88
N VAL A 52 11.83 22.61 -4.24
CA VAL A 52 11.74 23.48 -5.41
C VAL A 52 11.41 24.89 -4.96
N THR A 53 12.28 25.84 -5.28
CA THR A 53 12.11 27.26 -4.98
C THR A 53 11.83 28.01 -6.26
N TYR A 54 10.65 28.60 -6.35
CA TYR A 54 10.26 29.48 -7.44
C TYR A 54 10.38 30.94 -7.02
N VAL A 55 11.03 31.75 -7.84
CA VAL A 55 11.18 33.19 -7.65
C VAL A 55 10.36 33.89 -8.74
N PRO A 56 9.15 34.41 -8.43
CA PRO A 56 8.28 35.07 -9.42
C PRO A 56 8.96 36.27 -10.09
N ALA A 57 9.76 37.04 -9.34
CA ALA A 57 10.43 38.24 -9.84
C ALA A 57 11.36 37.98 -11.03
N THR A 58 11.97 36.80 -11.10
CA THR A 58 12.90 36.43 -12.19
C THR A 58 12.37 35.27 -13.03
N SER A 59 11.13 34.82 -12.78
CA SER A 59 10.55 33.62 -13.39
C SER A 59 11.49 32.41 -13.36
N SER A 60 12.29 32.29 -12.30
CA SER A 60 13.34 31.26 -12.18
C SER A 60 12.94 30.22 -11.15
N THR A 61 13.14 28.95 -11.52
CA THR A 61 12.86 27.79 -10.65
C THR A 61 14.17 27.08 -10.34
N TYR A 62 14.48 26.97 -9.05
CA TYR A 62 15.63 26.22 -8.55
C TYR A 62 15.13 24.97 -7.84
N ALA A 63 15.82 23.85 -8.01
CA ALA A 63 15.43 22.63 -7.33
C ALA A 63 16.63 21.81 -6.87
N ILE A 64 16.43 21.11 -5.76
CA ILE A 64 17.36 20.14 -5.22
C ILE A 64 16.57 18.85 -5.03
N VAL A 65 17.08 17.76 -5.58
CA VAL A 65 16.52 16.40 -5.42
C VAL A 65 17.57 15.52 -4.75
N LEU A 66 17.17 14.85 -3.69
CA LEU A 66 17.98 13.95 -2.88
C LEU A 66 17.41 12.53 -2.99
N GLY A 67 18.27 11.52 -2.85
CA GLY A 67 17.88 10.11 -2.95
C GLY A 67 17.81 9.57 -4.39
N CYS A 68 18.27 10.34 -5.38
CA CYS A 68 18.24 9.91 -6.78
C CYS A 68 19.20 8.74 -7.05
N SER A 69 18.66 7.66 -7.62
CA SER A 69 19.46 6.62 -8.26
C SER A 69 19.97 7.06 -9.64
N LYS A 70 20.94 6.34 -10.23
CA LYS A 70 21.42 6.64 -11.60
C LYS A 70 20.28 6.61 -12.63
N ASP A 71 19.38 5.63 -12.53
CA ASP A 71 18.20 5.53 -13.40
C ASP A 71 17.25 6.72 -13.20
N SER A 72 17.02 7.13 -11.95
CA SER A 72 16.21 8.31 -11.62
C SER A 72 16.79 9.58 -12.25
N ILE A 73 18.11 9.77 -12.18
CA ILE A 73 18.80 10.92 -12.80
C ILE A 73 18.61 10.90 -14.30
N ASP A 74 18.91 9.77 -14.96
CA ASP A 74 18.80 9.64 -16.42
C ASP A 74 17.36 9.87 -16.90
N ARG A 75 16.37 9.43 -16.11
CA ARG A 75 14.95 9.62 -16.44
C ARG A 75 14.51 11.07 -16.24
N ILE A 76 14.92 11.73 -15.15
CA ILE A 76 14.66 13.16 -14.94
C ILE A 76 15.31 13.99 -16.05
N SER A 77 16.58 13.73 -16.37
CA SER A 77 17.30 14.43 -17.43
C SER A 77 16.61 14.28 -18.78
N ARG A 78 16.20 13.05 -19.16
CA ARG A 78 15.44 12.80 -20.39
C ARG A 78 14.11 13.55 -20.42
N LEU A 79 13.37 13.55 -19.31
CA LEU A 79 12.07 14.22 -19.23
C LEU A 79 12.23 15.74 -19.31
N LEU A 80 13.28 16.30 -18.69
CA LEU A 80 13.60 17.73 -18.80
C LEU A 80 14.03 18.13 -20.22
N SER A 81 14.82 17.31 -20.91
CA SER A 81 15.18 17.57 -22.32
C SER A 81 13.98 17.60 -23.25
N ASN A 82 12.92 16.87 -22.90
CA ASN A 82 11.68 16.77 -23.70
C ASN A 82 10.57 17.71 -23.21
N ALA A 83 10.77 18.45 -22.11
CA ALA A 83 9.71 19.24 -21.47
C ALA A 83 9.33 20.52 -22.23
N GLY A 84 10.09 20.92 -23.24
CA GLY A 84 9.76 22.07 -24.10
C GLY A 84 9.45 23.35 -23.30
N THR A 85 8.26 23.90 -23.50
CA THR A 85 7.76 25.11 -22.82
C THR A 85 7.39 24.89 -21.35
N SER A 86 7.07 23.66 -20.95
CA SER A 86 6.72 23.31 -19.56
C SER A 86 7.91 23.42 -18.60
N ILE A 87 9.15 23.49 -19.11
CA ILE A 87 10.39 23.49 -18.30
C ILE A 87 10.45 24.64 -17.29
N CYS A 88 9.80 25.75 -17.61
CA CYS A 88 9.75 26.93 -16.73
C CYS A 88 8.71 26.80 -15.62
N HIS A 89 7.79 25.82 -15.69
CA HIS A 89 6.71 25.72 -14.72
C HIS A 89 7.23 25.21 -13.35
N PRO A 90 6.96 25.92 -12.24
CA PRO A 90 7.48 25.58 -10.91
C PRO A 90 7.18 24.17 -10.43
N LEU A 91 6.00 23.66 -10.81
CA LEU A 91 5.51 22.35 -10.39
C LEU A 91 5.79 21.23 -11.39
N LEU A 92 6.60 21.49 -12.44
CA LEU A 92 7.06 20.44 -13.35
C LEU A 92 7.88 19.38 -12.61
N LEU A 93 8.88 19.80 -11.83
CA LEU A 93 9.77 18.88 -11.12
C LEU A 93 9.01 18.02 -10.08
N PRO A 94 8.11 18.58 -9.24
CA PRO A 94 7.21 17.80 -8.42
C PRO A 94 6.39 16.79 -9.22
N ARG A 95 5.85 17.16 -10.39
CA ARG A 95 5.16 16.20 -11.27
C ARG A 95 6.09 15.07 -11.73
N LEU A 96 7.33 15.38 -12.13
CA LEU A 96 8.29 14.35 -12.54
C LEU A 96 8.59 13.37 -11.40
N LEU A 97 8.69 13.88 -10.17
CA LEU A 97 8.81 13.03 -8.97
C LEU A 97 7.60 12.10 -8.82
N VAL A 98 6.39 12.61 -9.03
CA VAL A 98 5.15 11.81 -9.02
C VAL A 98 5.19 10.67 -10.04
N GLU A 99 5.67 10.93 -11.26
CA GLU A 99 5.78 9.90 -12.30
C GLU A 99 6.81 8.81 -11.98
N LEU A 100 7.92 9.17 -11.34
CA LEU A 100 8.89 8.20 -10.84
C LEU A 100 8.30 7.32 -9.74
N GLU A 101 7.61 7.93 -8.77
CA GLU A 101 6.98 7.23 -7.66
C GLU A 101 5.87 6.29 -8.12
N LEU A 102 5.08 6.69 -9.14
CA LEU A 102 4.07 5.82 -9.73
C LEU A 102 4.66 4.50 -10.21
N HIS A 103 5.79 4.55 -10.93
CA HIS A 103 6.46 3.34 -11.39
C HIS A 103 6.99 2.48 -10.24
N ARG A 104 7.52 3.12 -9.19
CA ARG A 104 8.02 2.41 -8.00
C ARG A 104 6.88 1.71 -7.25
N HIS A 105 5.79 2.42 -6.98
CA HIS A 105 4.62 1.89 -6.29
C HIS A 105 3.89 0.80 -7.10
N ASP A 106 3.82 0.92 -8.43
CA ASP A 106 3.21 -0.11 -9.27
C ASP A 106 3.89 -1.48 -9.10
N ASN A 107 5.23 -1.50 -9.05
CA ASN A 107 5.99 -2.72 -8.81
C ASN A 107 5.77 -3.29 -7.40
N LEU A 108 5.71 -2.42 -6.39
CA LEU A 108 5.44 -2.82 -5.00
C LEU A 108 4.06 -3.45 -4.84
N VAL A 109 3.02 -2.82 -5.42
CA VAL A 109 1.64 -3.34 -5.41
C VAL A 109 1.56 -4.69 -6.11
N LYS A 110 2.12 -4.81 -7.32
CA LYS A 110 2.12 -6.08 -8.07
C LYS A 110 2.79 -7.22 -7.31
N THR A 111 3.91 -6.92 -6.65
CA THR A 111 4.65 -7.91 -5.85
C THR A 111 3.83 -8.35 -4.64
N GLY A 112 3.29 -7.40 -3.86
CA GLY A 112 2.45 -7.70 -2.70
C GLY A 112 1.18 -8.48 -3.06
N LEU A 113 0.48 -8.06 -4.13
CA LEU A 113 -0.70 -8.77 -4.63
C LEU A 113 -0.38 -10.22 -5.02
N THR A 114 0.75 -10.45 -5.67
CA THR A 114 1.13 -11.79 -6.12
C THR A 114 1.39 -12.72 -4.94
N GLN A 115 2.08 -12.24 -3.90
CA GLN A 115 2.35 -13.00 -2.68
C GLN A 115 1.05 -13.39 -1.96
N VAL A 116 0.15 -12.43 -1.74
CA VAL A 116 -1.12 -12.71 -1.06
C VAL A 116 -2.02 -13.63 -1.91
N LYS A 117 -2.07 -13.45 -3.24
CA LYS A 117 -2.81 -14.36 -4.14
C LYS A 117 -2.27 -15.78 -4.07
N GLN A 118 -0.96 -15.97 -4.02
CA GLN A 118 -0.36 -17.30 -3.87
C GLN A 118 -0.77 -17.92 -2.54
N PHE A 119 -0.66 -17.17 -1.46
CA PHE A 119 -1.07 -17.63 -0.14
C PHE A 119 -2.55 -18.04 -0.08
N VAL A 120 -3.47 -17.22 -0.62
CA VAL A 120 -4.90 -17.54 -0.70
C VAL A 120 -5.13 -18.82 -1.49
N ASN A 121 -4.44 -18.97 -2.62
CA ASN A 121 -4.54 -20.19 -3.42
C ASN A 121 -4.04 -21.41 -2.66
N ASP A 122 -2.96 -21.30 -1.89
CA ASP A 122 -2.40 -22.40 -1.10
C ASP A 122 -3.34 -22.80 0.05
N LEU A 123 -3.95 -21.82 0.73
CA LEU A 123 -4.99 -22.09 1.72
C LEU A 123 -6.18 -22.86 1.14
N LEU A 124 -6.64 -22.49 -0.06
CA LEU A 124 -7.77 -23.15 -0.72
C LEU A 124 -7.39 -24.51 -1.31
N LYS A 125 -6.16 -24.66 -1.83
CA LYS A 125 -5.66 -25.87 -2.49
C LYS A 125 -5.21 -26.95 -1.53
N ASN A 126 -4.91 -26.63 -0.26
CA ASN A 126 -4.67 -27.63 0.77
C ASN A 126 -5.91 -28.52 0.92
N LYS A 127 -5.94 -29.57 0.08
CA LYS A 127 -6.85 -30.69 0.12
C LYS A 127 -6.55 -31.39 1.44
N THR A 128 -7.58 -31.46 2.28
CA THR A 128 -7.65 -32.19 3.55
C THR A 128 -6.63 -31.72 4.60
N TYR A 129 -7.14 -31.23 5.72
CA TYR A 129 -6.40 -31.21 6.97
C TYR A 129 -5.96 -32.66 7.25
N ASP A 130 -4.74 -33.04 6.85
CA ASP A 130 -4.21 -34.36 7.18
C ASP A 130 -3.83 -34.37 8.66
N TRP A 131 -4.79 -34.72 9.50
CA TRP A 131 -4.62 -34.87 10.94
C TRP A 131 -3.53 -35.89 11.30
N LYS A 132 -3.13 -36.79 10.39
CA LYS A 132 -2.03 -37.74 10.62
C LYS A 132 -0.65 -37.10 10.60
N ALA A 133 -0.47 -35.97 9.91
CA ALA A 133 0.82 -35.28 9.84
C ALA A 133 1.10 -34.39 11.07
N ARG A 134 0.09 -34.11 11.90
CA ARG A 134 0.15 -33.08 12.96
C ARG A 134 0.61 -33.58 14.34
N GLY A 135 0.98 -34.85 14.46
CA GLY A 135 1.43 -35.43 15.73
C GLY A 135 2.81 -34.97 16.24
N LYS A 136 3.53 -34.04 15.58
CA LYS A 136 4.91 -33.73 15.97
C LYS A 136 5.43 -32.29 15.93
N LYS A 137 4.70 -31.27 15.46
CA LYS A 137 5.16 -29.86 15.58
C LYS A 137 3.99 -28.90 15.70
N GLU A 138 3.71 -28.52 16.93
CA GLU A 138 2.76 -27.50 17.36
C GLU A 138 3.47 -26.13 17.43
N GLU A 139 4.14 -25.74 16.35
CA GLU A 139 4.87 -24.45 16.27
C GLU A 139 4.33 -23.64 15.09
N ASP A 140 3.44 -22.70 15.40
CA ASP A 140 3.45 -21.25 15.05
C ASP A 140 3.76 -20.74 13.62
N MET A 141 4.16 -21.58 12.67
CA MET A 141 4.74 -21.15 11.39
C MET A 141 3.73 -20.84 10.27
N SER A 142 2.45 -21.20 10.42
CA SER A 142 1.42 -20.91 9.41
C SER A 142 0.69 -19.60 9.68
N THR A 143 0.70 -19.08 10.91
CA THR A 143 -0.07 -17.90 11.31
C THR A 143 0.78 -16.64 11.24
N SER A 144 2.07 -16.70 11.62
CA SER A 144 2.98 -15.55 11.63
C SER A 144 3.26 -15.00 10.22
N THR A 145 3.68 -15.85 9.28
CA THR A 145 4.01 -15.43 7.91
C THR A 145 2.80 -14.89 7.16
N SER A 146 1.62 -15.45 7.41
CA SER A 146 0.35 -14.99 6.81
C SER A 146 -0.03 -13.61 7.32
N VAL A 147 0.12 -13.38 8.63
CA VAL A 147 -0.09 -12.07 9.25
C VAL A 147 0.94 -11.07 8.76
N GLU A 148 2.20 -11.46 8.58
CA GLU A 148 3.25 -10.59 8.01
C GLU A 148 2.94 -10.15 6.58
N GLN A 149 2.53 -11.08 5.71
CA GLN A 149 2.14 -10.77 4.34
C GLN A 149 0.91 -9.84 4.29
N TRP A 150 -0.08 -10.11 5.15
CA TRP A 150 -1.25 -9.25 5.32
C TRP A 150 -0.87 -7.84 5.80
N MET A 151 -0.04 -7.75 6.84
CA MET A 151 0.44 -6.48 7.37
C MET A 151 1.23 -5.69 6.32
N GLY A 152 2.01 -6.38 5.49
CA GLY A 152 2.72 -5.79 4.37
C GLY A 152 1.78 -5.12 3.36
N ILE A 153 0.71 -5.80 2.93
CA ILE A 153 -0.26 -5.20 1.98
C ILE A 153 -1.07 -4.06 2.62
N CYS A 154 -1.41 -4.15 3.91
CA CYS A 154 -2.03 -3.04 4.64
C CYS A 154 -1.11 -1.80 4.70
N GLN A 155 0.18 -2.01 4.97
CA GLN A 155 1.16 -0.93 4.99
C GLN A 155 1.29 -0.27 3.61
N VAL A 156 1.36 -1.07 2.54
CA VAL A 156 1.36 -0.56 1.16
C VAL A 156 0.13 0.31 0.93
N GLN A 157 -1.08 -0.22 1.18
CA GLN A 157 -2.32 0.53 0.97
C GLN A 157 -2.33 1.86 1.72
N ASN A 158 -1.99 1.86 3.01
CA ASN A 158 -1.95 3.09 3.82
C ASN A 158 -1.01 4.15 3.25
N LYS A 159 0.18 3.74 2.78
CA LYS A 159 1.16 4.67 2.20
C LYS A 159 0.68 5.20 0.84
N LEU A 160 0.01 4.36 0.02
CA LEU A 160 -0.60 4.80 -1.24
C LEU A 160 -1.72 5.82 -1.01
N THR A 161 -2.61 5.57 -0.05
CA THR A 161 -3.68 6.51 0.31
C THR A 161 -3.12 7.84 0.82
N SER A 162 -2.05 7.79 1.63
CA SER A 162 -1.38 9.02 2.06
C SER A 162 -0.76 9.78 0.89
N TRP A 163 -0.19 9.06 -0.09
CA TRP A 163 0.43 9.66 -1.27
C TRP A 163 -0.60 10.25 -2.23
N GLU A 164 -1.68 9.53 -2.53
CA GLU A 164 -2.82 10.00 -3.31
C GLU A 164 -3.33 11.36 -2.79
N ARG A 165 -3.51 11.48 -1.46
CA ARG A 165 -3.87 12.74 -0.82
C ARG A 165 -2.83 13.84 -1.07
N GLN A 166 -1.54 13.53 -1.08
CA GLN A 166 -0.50 14.52 -1.44
C GLN A 166 -0.58 14.92 -2.91
N LEU A 167 -0.95 14.02 -3.82
CA LEU A 167 -1.14 14.34 -5.23
C LEU A 167 -2.28 15.35 -5.43
N LEU A 168 -3.38 15.17 -4.71
CA LEU A 168 -4.49 16.13 -4.74
C LEU A 168 -4.04 17.49 -4.21
N ASN A 169 -3.31 17.54 -3.08
CA ASN A 169 -2.73 18.79 -2.59
C ASN A 169 -1.78 19.46 -3.59
N MET A 170 -1.02 18.67 -4.37
CA MET A 170 -0.17 19.20 -5.45
C MET A 170 -1.00 19.80 -6.58
N ALA A 171 -2.09 19.12 -6.98
CA ALA A 171 -3.01 19.61 -8.00
C ALA A 171 -3.69 20.92 -7.56
N ASP A 172 -4.15 20.99 -6.31
CA ASP A 172 -4.75 22.20 -5.73
C ASP A 172 -3.73 23.34 -5.68
N SER A 173 -2.47 23.03 -5.35
CA SER A 173 -1.39 24.03 -5.39
C SER A 173 -1.07 24.55 -6.80
N MET A 174 -1.35 23.78 -7.85
CA MET A 174 -1.25 24.25 -9.24
C MET A 174 -2.39 25.23 -9.56
N ASP A 175 -3.62 24.91 -9.15
CA ASP A 175 -4.78 25.79 -9.31
C ASP A 175 -4.55 27.13 -8.58
N GLU A 176 -4.10 27.08 -7.32
CA GLU A 176 -3.81 28.28 -6.55
C GLU A 176 -2.65 29.11 -7.15
N LEU A 177 -1.59 28.48 -7.67
CA LEU A 177 -0.50 29.22 -8.34
C LEU A 177 -1.00 29.94 -9.60
N SER A 178 -1.91 29.29 -10.33
CA SER A 178 -2.52 29.85 -11.54
C SER A 178 -3.35 31.10 -11.25
N GLU A 179 -4.09 31.10 -10.14
CA GLU A 179 -4.93 32.22 -9.70
C GLU A 179 -4.13 33.34 -9.03
N THR A 180 -3.16 32.99 -8.20
CA THR A 180 -2.44 33.98 -7.37
C THR A 180 -1.29 34.65 -8.10
N GLU A 181 -0.49 33.91 -8.88
CA GLU A 181 0.72 34.45 -9.50
C GLU A 181 0.54 34.65 -11.01
N PHE A 182 -0.21 33.77 -11.68
CA PHE A 182 -0.40 33.86 -13.13
C PHE A 182 -1.66 34.63 -13.56
N ALA A 183 -2.65 34.86 -12.67
CA ALA A 183 -3.85 35.67 -13.00
C ALA A 183 -3.78 37.14 -12.56
N LYS A 184 -2.92 37.54 -11.62
CA LYS A 184 -2.71 38.96 -11.22
C LYS A 184 -2.41 39.86 -12.42
N ILE A 185 -3.36 40.64 -12.92
CA ILE A 185 -3.06 41.67 -13.94
C ILE A 185 -2.24 42.75 -13.23
N VAL A 186 -0.93 42.81 -13.46
CA VAL A 186 -0.11 43.93 -12.98
C VAL A 186 -0.31 45.09 -13.95
N PRO A 187 -0.85 46.25 -13.52
CA PRO A 187 -0.96 47.41 -14.39
C PRO A 187 0.37 48.15 -14.44
N ARG A 188 1.34 47.64 -15.22
CA ARG A 188 2.45 48.37 -15.86
C ARG A 188 3.46 47.38 -16.47
N ASP A 189 3.32 47.08 -17.75
CA ASP A 189 4.29 47.47 -18.79
C ASP A 189 3.83 46.95 -20.18
N PRO A 190 4.01 47.73 -21.27
CA PRO A 190 3.40 47.49 -22.57
C PRO A 190 4.16 46.48 -23.44
N VAL A 191 4.79 45.46 -22.84
CA VAL A 191 5.51 44.43 -23.58
C VAL A 191 4.76 43.11 -23.45
N ASN A 192 4.07 42.76 -24.53
CA ASN A 192 3.25 41.57 -24.76
C ASN A 192 3.88 40.20 -24.37
N LYS A 193 5.16 40.16 -23.98
CA LYS A 193 5.91 38.93 -23.65
C LYS A 193 5.54 38.34 -22.29
N ASP A 194 5.31 39.19 -21.28
CA ASP A 194 4.99 38.71 -19.92
C ASP A 194 3.56 38.17 -19.85
N ALA A 195 2.63 38.78 -20.58
CA ALA A 195 1.27 38.30 -20.71
C ALA A 195 1.21 36.94 -21.42
N VAL A 196 1.98 36.78 -22.52
CA VAL A 196 2.10 35.50 -23.24
C VAL A 196 2.73 34.42 -22.35
N PHE A 197 3.83 34.74 -21.65
CA PHE A 197 4.48 33.79 -20.74
C PHE A 197 3.53 33.29 -19.64
N ARG A 198 2.78 34.20 -19.00
CA ARG A 198 1.84 33.83 -17.95
C ARG A 198 0.69 32.97 -18.46
N LYS A 199 0.16 33.30 -19.64
CA LYS A 199 -0.86 32.48 -20.30
C LYS A 199 -0.32 31.07 -20.60
N THR A 200 0.89 30.98 -21.16
CA THR A 200 1.55 29.68 -21.38
C THR A 200 1.76 28.93 -20.06
N MET A 201 2.21 29.59 -18.99
CA MET A 201 2.35 28.94 -17.67
C MET A 201 1.01 28.46 -17.09
N GLN A 202 -0.10 29.15 -17.34
CA GLN A 202 -1.43 28.69 -16.95
C GLN A 202 -1.88 27.46 -17.74
N GLU A 203 -1.69 27.47 -19.06
CA GLU A 203 -2.01 26.34 -19.93
C GLU A 203 -1.18 25.10 -19.56
N GLU A 204 0.13 25.30 -19.36
CA GLU A 204 1.04 24.25 -18.89
C GLU A 204 0.65 23.77 -17.49
N GLY A 205 0.35 24.67 -16.56
CA GLY A 205 -0.14 24.32 -15.22
C GLY A 205 -1.39 23.45 -15.25
N ALA A 206 -2.34 23.76 -16.14
CA ALA A 206 -3.54 22.96 -16.36
C ALA A 206 -3.21 21.55 -16.86
N PHE A 207 -2.31 21.42 -17.84
CA PHE A 207 -1.87 20.12 -18.35
C PHE A 207 -1.17 19.28 -17.26
N LEU A 208 -0.29 19.90 -16.48
CA LEU A 208 0.41 19.23 -15.38
C LEU A 208 -0.57 18.74 -14.32
N ARG A 209 -1.55 19.56 -13.96
CA ARG A 209 -2.59 19.24 -12.99
C ARG A 209 -3.46 18.09 -13.47
N ASP A 210 -3.92 18.13 -14.71
CA ASP A 210 -4.77 17.09 -15.28
C ASP A 210 -4.02 15.75 -15.29
N ARG A 211 -2.71 15.75 -15.60
CA ARG A 211 -1.90 14.54 -15.47
C ARG A 211 -1.79 14.04 -14.02
N ILE A 212 -1.57 14.92 -13.03
CA ILE A 212 -1.54 14.53 -11.61
C ILE A 212 -2.88 13.93 -11.17
N ARG A 213 -4.01 14.51 -11.59
CA ARG A 213 -5.35 13.98 -11.29
C ARG A 213 -5.56 12.60 -11.91
N VAL A 214 -5.13 12.38 -13.15
CA VAL A 214 -5.13 11.04 -13.76
C VAL A 214 -4.27 10.07 -12.94
N ILE A 215 -3.07 10.47 -12.53
CA ILE A 215 -2.22 9.62 -11.68
C ILE A 215 -2.92 9.33 -10.35
N ALA A 216 -3.60 10.29 -9.73
CA ALA A 216 -4.38 10.05 -8.51
C ALA A 216 -5.46 8.98 -8.72
N THR A 217 -6.20 9.03 -9.84
CA THR A 217 -7.15 7.95 -10.19
C THR A 217 -6.46 6.59 -10.40
N GLU A 218 -5.26 6.56 -10.98
CA GLU A 218 -4.46 5.32 -11.06
C GLU A 218 -4.07 4.79 -9.67
N TYR A 219 -3.87 5.65 -8.68
CA TYR A 219 -3.64 5.24 -7.28
C TYR A 219 -4.93 4.72 -6.62
N GLU A 220 -6.09 5.34 -6.86
CA GLU A 220 -7.38 4.83 -6.37
C GLU A 220 -7.61 3.38 -6.82
N ASP A 221 -7.33 3.08 -8.10
CA ASP A 221 -7.44 1.72 -8.63
C ASP A 221 -6.49 0.76 -7.91
N LYS A 222 -5.24 1.16 -7.66
CA LYS A 222 -4.27 0.34 -6.90
C LYS A 222 -4.69 0.13 -5.44
N ILE A 223 -5.25 1.15 -4.80
CA ILE A 223 -5.76 1.07 -3.42
C ILE A 223 -6.94 0.09 -3.35
N ARG A 224 -7.82 0.11 -4.36
CA ARG A 224 -8.94 -0.81 -4.50
C ARG A 224 -8.47 -2.25 -4.72
N ASP A 225 -7.44 -2.45 -5.55
CA ASP A 225 -6.79 -3.75 -5.74
C ASP A 225 -6.23 -4.33 -4.44
N CYS A 226 -5.55 -3.49 -3.63
CA CYS A 226 -5.08 -3.86 -2.30
C CYS A 226 -6.25 -4.21 -1.37
N GLN A 227 -7.36 -3.48 -1.43
CA GLN A 227 -8.55 -3.76 -0.62
C GLN A 227 -9.19 -5.11 -0.99
N MET A 228 -9.39 -5.36 -2.29
CA MET A 228 -9.99 -6.60 -2.77
C MET A 228 -9.19 -7.83 -2.34
N ILE A 229 -7.85 -7.77 -2.43
CA ILE A 229 -7.02 -8.91 -2.06
C ILE A 229 -7.01 -9.16 -0.55
N MET A 230 -7.09 -8.10 0.26
CA MET A 230 -7.31 -8.22 1.69
C MET A 230 -8.66 -8.90 1.97
N GLU A 231 -9.77 -8.42 1.41
CA GLU A 231 -11.08 -9.07 1.62
C GLU A 231 -11.06 -10.56 1.21
N SER A 232 -10.39 -10.89 0.11
CA SER A 232 -10.21 -12.26 -0.37
C SER A 232 -9.47 -13.16 0.61
N MET A 233 -8.41 -12.67 1.24
CA MET A 233 -7.63 -13.45 2.22
C MET A 233 -8.35 -13.59 3.57
N SER A 234 -9.09 -12.57 4.02
CA SER A 234 -9.98 -12.69 5.18
C SER A 234 -11.03 -13.78 4.95
N MET A 235 -11.69 -13.76 3.79
CA MET A 235 -12.67 -14.78 3.40
C MET A 235 -12.04 -16.17 3.32
N ALA A 236 -10.88 -16.33 2.67
CA ALA A 236 -10.19 -17.62 2.56
C ALA A 236 -9.83 -18.19 3.93
N THR A 237 -9.37 -17.34 4.85
CA THR A 237 -9.03 -17.73 6.23
C THR A 237 -10.28 -18.18 6.99
N GLN A 238 -11.38 -17.44 6.89
CA GLN A 238 -12.67 -17.83 7.49
C GLN A 238 -13.20 -19.15 6.90
N MET A 239 -13.11 -19.34 5.58
CA MET A 239 -13.48 -20.58 4.91
C MET A 239 -12.61 -21.76 5.37
N ALA A 240 -11.31 -21.56 5.57
CA ALA A 240 -10.42 -22.58 6.11
C ALA A 240 -10.80 -22.99 7.53
N HIS A 241 -11.10 -22.03 8.42
CA HIS A 241 -11.54 -22.30 9.79
C HIS A 241 -12.89 -23.02 9.84
N THR A 242 -13.88 -22.56 9.06
CA THR A 242 -15.21 -23.20 9.01
C THR A 242 -15.12 -24.63 8.49
N LYS A 243 -14.30 -24.89 7.47
CA LYS A 243 -14.03 -26.24 6.97
C LYS A 243 -13.37 -27.13 8.02
N ALA A 244 -12.36 -26.62 8.73
CA ALA A 244 -11.70 -27.35 9.81
C ALA A 244 -12.67 -27.72 10.93
N ASN A 245 -13.50 -26.77 11.38
CA ASN A 245 -14.51 -27.00 12.40
C ASN A 245 -15.57 -28.01 11.95
N MET A 246 -15.99 -27.97 10.68
CA MET A 246 -16.91 -28.95 10.11
C MET A 246 -16.30 -30.35 10.08
N GLU A 247 -15.02 -30.46 9.70
CA GLU A 247 -14.29 -31.73 9.71
C GLU A 247 -14.17 -32.30 11.12
N ILE A 248 -13.80 -31.49 12.11
CA ILE A 248 -13.78 -31.88 13.53
C ILE A 248 -15.16 -32.36 13.99
N ALA A 249 -16.22 -31.63 13.63
CA ALA A 249 -17.59 -32.02 14.00
C ALA A 249 -18.01 -33.34 13.34
N LEU A 250 -17.61 -33.60 12.09
CA LEU A 250 -17.86 -34.88 11.41
C LEU A 250 -17.12 -36.03 12.09
N HIS A 251 -15.86 -35.83 12.46
CA HIS A 251 -15.07 -36.81 13.20
C HIS A 251 -15.65 -37.08 14.59
N ALA A 252 -15.98 -36.04 15.36
CA ALA A 252 -16.62 -36.17 16.67
C ALA A 252 -17.99 -36.87 16.59
N LYS A 253 -18.78 -36.61 15.53
CA LYS A 253 -20.04 -37.31 15.27
C LYS A 253 -19.80 -38.80 15.01
N ARG A 254 -18.78 -39.14 14.24
CA ARG A 254 -18.39 -40.53 13.95
C ARG A 254 -17.94 -41.23 15.23
N ASP A 255 -17.07 -40.61 16.01
CA ASP A 255 -16.59 -41.15 17.29
C ASP A 255 -17.76 -41.34 18.27
N GLY A 256 -18.68 -40.38 18.35
CA GLY A 256 -19.90 -40.50 19.15
C GLY A 256 -20.79 -41.68 18.72
N SER A 257 -20.88 -41.97 17.41
CA SER A 257 -21.62 -43.14 16.91
C SER A 257 -20.91 -44.47 17.22
N GLN A 258 -19.58 -44.51 17.15
CA GLN A 258 -18.78 -45.68 17.50
C GLN A 258 -18.85 -45.96 18.99
N MET A 259 -18.73 -44.92 19.82
CA MET A 259 -18.84 -45.02 21.27
C MET A 259 -20.21 -45.58 21.68
N LYS A 260 -21.29 -45.11 21.06
CA LYS A 260 -22.64 -45.66 21.26
C LYS A 260 -22.72 -47.14 20.87
N SER A 261 -22.11 -47.53 19.76
CA SER A 261 -22.12 -48.93 19.29
C SER A 261 -21.35 -49.87 20.23
N ILE A 262 -20.19 -49.42 20.74
CA ILE A 262 -19.41 -50.18 21.74
C ILE A 262 -20.20 -50.32 23.04
N ALA A 263 -20.84 -49.25 23.51
CA ALA A 263 -21.66 -49.28 24.72
C ALA A 263 -22.86 -50.24 24.60
N VAL A 264 -23.54 -50.27 23.45
CA VAL A 264 -24.63 -51.23 23.20
C VAL A 264 -24.09 -52.66 23.19
N LEU A 265 -22.93 -52.90 22.55
CA LEU A 265 -22.31 -54.22 22.52
C LEU A 265 -21.96 -54.71 23.93
N THR A 266 -21.36 -53.87 24.77
CA THR A 266 -21.00 -54.24 26.15
C THR A 266 -22.23 -54.44 27.03
N MET A 267 -23.28 -53.63 26.88
CA MET A 267 -24.54 -53.80 27.61
C MET A 267 -25.23 -55.13 27.32
N LEU A 268 -25.04 -55.70 26.13
CA LEU A 268 -25.66 -56.96 25.72
C LEU A 268 -24.76 -58.16 26.04
N PHE A 269 -23.45 -58.06 25.78
CA PHE A 269 -22.50 -59.15 26.00
C PHE A 269 -22.17 -59.38 27.47
N LEU A 270 -22.05 -58.34 28.30
CA LEU A 270 -21.69 -58.53 29.72
C LEU A 270 -22.73 -59.37 30.48
N PRO A 271 -24.06 -59.13 30.35
CA PRO A 271 -25.07 -60.00 30.96
C PRO A 271 -25.09 -61.41 30.35
N SER A 272 -25.00 -61.55 29.02
CA SER A 272 -25.05 -62.85 28.35
C SER A 272 -23.85 -63.74 28.70
N THR A 273 -22.65 -63.16 28.80
CA THR A 273 -21.44 -63.89 29.21
C THR A 273 -21.53 -64.31 30.67
N PHE A 274 -22.09 -63.47 31.55
CA PHE A 274 -22.34 -63.84 32.94
C PHE A 274 -23.29 -65.05 33.07
N VAL A 275 -24.42 -65.05 32.34
CA VAL A 275 -25.36 -66.19 32.30
C VAL A 275 -24.69 -67.46 31.75
N SER A 276 -23.94 -67.36 30.65
CA SER A 276 -23.27 -68.50 30.03
C SER A 276 -22.23 -69.16 30.95
N VAL A 277 -21.50 -68.34 31.74
CA VAL A 277 -20.55 -68.85 32.74
C VAL A 277 -21.29 -69.55 33.89
N SER A 278 -22.44 -69.01 34.33
CA SER A 278 -23.25 -69.65 35.37
C SER A 278 -23.81 -71.01 34.95
N ASP A 279 -24.24 -71.17 33.70
CA ASP A 279 -24.72 -72.45 33.17
C ASP A 279 -23.60 -73.49 32.98
N CYS A 280 -22.39 -73.05 32.59
CA CYS A 280 -21.23 -73.94 32.51
C CYS A 280 -20.79 -74.48 33.88
N PHE A 281 -20.96 -73.72 34.96
CA PHE A 281 -20.74 -74.20 36.33
C PHE A 281 -21.89 -75.09 36.85
N ASN A 282 -23.04 -75.09 36.19
CA ASN A 282 -24.23 -75.83 36.61
C ASN A 282 -24.44 -77.14 35.82
N LYS A 283 -23.46 -77.57 35.00
CA LYS A 283 -23.49 -78.92 34.41
C LYS A 283 -23.13 -79.95 35.48
N PRO A 284 -24.05 -80.84 35.87
CA PRO A 284 -23.73 -81.91 36.80
C PRO A 284 -22.74 -82.87 36.12
N THR A 285 -21.63 -83.12 36.81
CA THR A 285 -20.78 -84.29 36.63
C THR A 285 -21.65 -85.54 36.71
N GLN A 286 -22.05 -86.08 35.56
CA GLN A 286 -22.54 -87.46 35.49
C GLN A 286 -21.34 -88.39 35.42
N VAL A 287 -21.25 -89.22 36.45
CA VAL A 287 -20.39 -90.40 36.65
C VAL A 287 -20.73 -91.47 35.63
#